data_AF-A0A2N1T7I4-F1
#
_entry.id   AF-A0A2N1T7I4-F1
#
_cell.length_a   1.000
_cell.length_b   1.000
_cell.length_c   1.000
_cell.angle_alpha   90.00
_cell.angle_beta   90.00
_cell.angle_gamma   90.00
#
_symmetry.space_group_name_H-M   'P 1'
#
loop_
_entity.id
_entity.type
_entity.pdbx_description
1 polymer ?
#
loop_
_entity_poly.entity_id
_entity_poly.type
_entity_poly.pdbx_seq_one_letter_code
_entity_poly.pdbx_strand_id
1 'polypeptide(L)'
;MFKSKFFWYNLMAGALLLWPAVIFLGYFFGKPLWGWGVFIALIILHVSEIKKGIQVGSSRGISKTKSAVKAFIFGFTWWIPLSKNIIDN
;
A
#
# COMPACT_ATOMS: atom_id res chain seq x y z
N MET A 1 -13.10 -14.06 4.94
CA MET A 1 -11.98 -13.62 4.07
C MET A 1 -10.97 -12.73 4.78
N PHE A 2 -11.37 -11.61 5.40
CA PHE A 2 -10.46 -10.64 6.04
C PHE A 2 -9.59 -11.16 7.21
N LYS A 3 -9.75 -12.40 7.67
CA LYS A 3 -8.86 -13.05 8.66
C LYS A 3 -7.75 -13.89 8.01
N SER A 4 -7.76 -14.06 6.68
CA SER A 4 -6.81 -14.91 5.96
C SER A 4 -5.53 -14.15 5.64
N LYS A 5 -4.37 -14.69 6.04
CA LYS A 5 -3.04 -14.20 5.63
C LYS A 5 -2.91 -14.14 4.10
N PHE A 6 -3.35 -15.21 3.42
CA PHE A 6 -3.30 -15.32 1.96
C PHE A 6 -4.06 -14.18 1.28
N PHE A 7 -5.25 -13.81 1.78
CA PHE A 7 -6.01 -12.69 1.24
C PHE A 7 -5.23 -11.37 1.31
N TRP A 8 -4.64 -11.06 2.47
CA TRP A 8 -3.90 -9.81 2.65
C TRP A 8 -2.60 -9.76 1.84
N TYR A 9 -1.87 -10.87 1.73
CA TYR A 9 -0.68 -10.93 0.89
C TYR A 9 -1.00 -10.74 -0.61
N ASN A 10 -2.10 -11.30 -1.10
CA ASN A 10 -2.56 -11.03 -2.47
C ASN A 10 -2.95 -9.57 -2.66
N LEU A 11 -3.59 -8.96 -1.66
CA LEU A 11 -3.96 -7.54 -1.72
C LEU A 11 -2.72 -6.63 -1.72
N MET A 12 -1.70 -6.96 -0.92
CA MET A 12 -0.39 -6.28 -0.94
C MET A 12 0.31 -6.44 -2.29
N ALA A 13 0.27 -7.63 -2.90
CA ALA A 13 0.80 -7.85 -4.24
C ALA A 13 0.04 -7.01 -5.29
N GLY A 14 -1.28 -6.93 -5.19
CA GLY A 14 -2.10 -6.06 -6.02
C GLY A 14 -1.75 -4.58 -5.87
N ALA A 15 -1.55 -4.10 -4.63
CA ALA A 15 -1.13 -2.73 -4.37
C ALA A 15 0.25 -2.43 -4.99
N LEU A 16 1.20 -3.37 -4.90
CA LEU A 16 2.51 -3.24 -5.53
C LEU A 16 2.41 -3.16 -7.06
N LEU A 17 1.60 -4.03 -7.68
CA LEU A 17 1.38 -4.04 -9.12
C LEU A 17 0.62 -2.80 -9.62
N LEU A 18 -0.19 -2.17 -8.77
CA LEU A 18 -0.96 -0.99 -9.14
C LEU A 18 -0.07 0.20 -9.50
N TRP A 19 1.09 0.35 -8.83
CA TRP A 19 2.07 1.42 -9.09
C TRP A 19 2.45 1.56 -10.57
N PRO A 20 2.99 0.53 -11.25
CA PRO A 20 3.27 0.61 -12.68
C PRO A 20 2.00 0.44 -13.53
N ALA A 21 1.00 -0.31 -13.06
CA ALA A 21 -0.20 -0.59 -13.86
C ALA A 21 -0.99 0.67 -14.21
N VAL A 22 -1.12 1.65 -13.31
CA VAL A 22 -1.90 2.87 -13.59
C VAL A 22 -1.27 3.71 -14.71
N ILE A 23 0.06 3.80 -14.75
CA ILE A 23 0.78 4.49 -15.82
C ILE A 23 0.64 3.68 -17.11
N PHE A 24 0.95 2.39 -17.07
CA PHE A 24 0.87 1.50 -18.24
C PHE A 24 -0.52 1.53 -18.88
N LEU A 25 -1.59 1.38 -18.10
CA LEU A 25 -2.97 1.40 -18.58
C LEU A 25 -3.33 2.78 -19.15
N GLY A 26 -2.82 3.87 -18.57
CA GLY A 26 -2.96 5.21 -19.14
C GLY A 26 -2.43 5.29 -20.57
N TYR A 27 -1.24 4.75 -20.83
CA TYR A 27 -0.69 4.69 -22.19
C TYR A 27 -1.44 3.70 -23.08
N PHE A 28 -1.76 2.51 -22.58
CA PHE A 28 -2.44 1.45 -23.33
C PHE A 28 -3.80 1.91 -23.88
N PHE A 29 -4.56 2.69 -23.12
CA PHE A 29 -5.86 3.24 -23.53
C PHE A 29 -5.77 4.62 -24.21
N GLY A 30 -4.57 5.12 -24.53
CA GLY A 30 -4.39 6.43 -25.17
C GLY A 30 -4.75 7.62 -24.28
N LYS A 31 -4.69 7.46 -22.96
CA LYS A 31 -5.02 8.46 -21.94
C LYS A 31 -3.87 8.66 -20.92
N PRO A 32 -2.66 9.06 -21.36
CA PRO A 32 -1.50 9.14 -20.48
C PRO A 32 -1.67 10.11 -19.31
N LEU A 33 -2.31 11.27 -19.53
CA LEU A 33 -2.59 12.24 -18.46
C LEU A 33 -3.50 11.65 -17.36
N TRP A 34 -4.45 10.79 -17.72
CA TRP A 34 -5.27 10.09 -16.73
C TRP A 34 -4.44 9.09 -15.91
N GLY A 35 -3.57 8.31 -16.57
CA GLY A 35 -2.67 7.39 -15.87
C GLY A 35 -1.76 8.10 -14.86
N TRP A 36 -1.15 9.22 -15.28
CA TRP A 36 -0.34 10.05 -14.39
C TRP A 36 -1.16 10.71 -13.27
N GLY A 37 -2.38 11.19 -13.57
CA GLY A 37 -3.28 11.74 -12.56
C GLY A 37 -3.64 10.71 -11.48
N VAL A 38 -3.97 9.48 -11.88
CA VAL A 38 -4.24 8.37 -10.94
C VAL A 38 -2.99 7.99 -10.17
N PHE A 39 -1.81 7.98 -10.80
CA PHE A 39 -0.54 7.71 -10.13
C PHE A 39 -0.23 8.74 -9.03
N ILE A 40 -0.45 10.03 -9.31
CA ILE A 40 -0.28 11.10 -8.31
C ILE A 40 -1.28 10.93 -7.17
N ALA A 41 -2.55 10.62 -7.48
CA ALA A 41 -3.55 10.34 -6.46
C ALA A 41 -3.16 9.14 -5.57
N LEU A 42 -2.57 8.09 -6.16
CA LEU A 42 -2.04 6.93 -5.44
C LEU A 42 -0.88 7.31 -4.50
N ILE A 43 0.06 8.16 -4.96
CA ILE A 43 1.13 8.69 -4.11
C ILE A 43 0.54 9.46 -2.92
N ILE A 44 -0.39 10.38 -3.17
CA ILE A 44 -1.01 11.20 -2.12
C ILE A 44 -1.70 10.31 -1.09
N LEU A 45 -2.46 9.31 -1.55
CA LEU A 45 -3.11 8.33 -0.69
C LEU A 45 -2.07 7.63 0.20
N HIS A 46 -1.03 7.03 -0.38
CA HIS A 46 -0.05 6.26 0.37
C HIS A 46 0.78 7.14 1.32
N VAL A 47 1.12 8.37 0.93
CA VAL A 47 1.78 9.35 1.81
C VAL A 47 0.90 9.71 3.00
N SER A 48 -0.41 9.89 2.79
CA SER A 48 -1.35 10.21 3.88
C SER A 48 -1.43 9.09 4.93
N GLU A 49 -1.12 7.85 4.54
CA GLU A 49 -1.16 6.68 5.42
C GLU A 49 0.14 6.44 6.19
N ILE A 50 1.26 7.09 5.83
CA ILE A 50 2.56 6.88 6.47
C ILE A 50 2.50 7.05 7.98
N LYS A 51 1.85 8.12 8.47
CA LYS A 51 1.73 8.36 9.92
C LYS A 51 1.04 7.21 10.63
N LYS A 52 -0.06 6.69 10.06
CA LYS A 52 -0.81 5.58 10.64
C LYS A 52 -0.01 4.28 10.58
N GLY A 53 0.66 4.02 9.47
CA GLY A 53 1.54 2.87 9.30
C GLY A 53 2.73 2.88 10.27
N ILE A 54 3.34 4.04 10.53
CA ILE A 54 4.37 4.19 11.57
C ILE A 54 3.81 3.87 12.95
N GLN A 55 2.64 4.42 13.31
CA GLN A 55 2.02 4.16 14.61
C GLN A 55 1.75 2.66 14.84
N VAL A 56 1.15 1.99 13.85
CA VAL A 56 0.86 0.55 13.93
C VAL A 56 2.14 -0.27 13.89
N GLY A 57 3.11 0.09 13.07
CA GLY A 57 4.36 -0.65 12.99
C GLY A 57 5.18 -0.53 14.27
N SER A 58 5.30 0.66 14.84
CA SER A 58 6.04 0.85 16.09
C SER A 58 5.38 0.15 17.27
N SER A 59 4.04 0.04 17.34
CA SER A 59 3.38 -0.78 18.39
C SER A 59 3.64 -2.28 18.25
N ARG A 60 4.21 -2.71 17.12
CA ARG A 60 4.60 -4.09 16.82
C ARG A 60 6.13 -4.28 16.79
N GLY A 61 6.89 -3.34 17.35
CA GLY A 61 8.36 -3.41 17.41
C GLY A 61 9.06 -3.15 16.06
N ILE A 62 8.34 -2.63 15.06
CA ILE A 62 8.91 -2.28 13.76
C ILE A 62 9.53 -0.88 13.83
N SER A 63 10.75 -0.73 13.30
CA SER A 63 11.39 0.59 13.22
C SER A 63 10.52 1.59 12.43
N LYS A 64 10.59 2.87 12.81
CA LYS A 64 9.83 3.93 12.15
C LYS A 64 10.09 3.96 10.65
N THR A 65 11.36 3.85 10.24
CA THR A 65 11.76 3.83 8.84
C THR A 65 11.18 2.65 8.08
N LYS A 66 11.29 1.42 8.61
CA LYS A 66 10.72 0.22 7.97
C LYS A 66 9.20 0.33 7.87
N SER A 67 8.55 0.89 8.89
CA SER A 67 7.11 1.11 8.90
C SER A 67 6.67 2.16 7.88
N ALA A 68 7.42 3.26 7.75
CA ALA A 68 7.16 4.29 6.77
C ALA A 68 7.28 3.75 5.33
N VAL A 69 8.33 2.97 5.05
CA VAL A 69 8.55 2.33 3.75
C VAL A 69 7.43 1.34 3.44
N LYS A 70 7.08 0.45 4.37
CA LYS A 70 5.97 -0.52 4.15
C LYS A 70 4.63 0.19 3.97
N ALA A 71 4.36 1.26 4.74
CA ALA A 71 3.16 2.07 4.58
C ALA A 71 3.11 2.79 3.22
N PHE A 72 4.24 3.33 2.76
CA PHE A 72 4.30 3.97 1.46
C PHE A 72 4.13 2.98 0.31
N ILE A 73 4.68 1.77 0.40
CA ILE A 73 4.58 0.78 -0.69
C ILE A 73 3.19 0.12 -0.72
N PHE A 74 2.70 -0.33 0.44
CA PHE A 74 1.52 -1.19 0.54
C PHE A 74 0.28 -0.49 1.11
N GLY A 75 0.43 0.68 1.73
CA GLY A 75 -0.69 1.40 2.33
C GLY A 75 -1.42 0.59 3.40
N PHE A 76 -2.75 0.76 3.45
CA PHE A 76 -3.65 0.03 4.36
C PHE A 76 -3.60 -1.48 4.21
N THR A 77 -3.21 -1.98 3.04
CA THR A 77 -3.13 -3.43 2.79
C THR A 77 -2.08 -4.09 3.67
N TRP A 78 -1.13 -3.32 4.22
CA TRP A 78 -0.16 -3.76 5.21
C TRP A 78 -0.55 -3.41 6.65
N TRP A 79 -0.84 -2.14 6.96
CA TRP A 79 -1.00 -1.74 8.36
C TRP A 79 -2.34 -2.21 8.97
N ILE A 80 -3.41 -2.40 8.19
CA ILE A 80 -4.68 -2.96 8.71
C ILE A 80 -4.49 -4.39 9.24
N PRO A 81 -4.03 -5.37 8.44
CA PRO A 81 -3.89 -6.74 8.94
C PRO A 81 -2.84 -6.87 10.03
N LEU A 82 -1.80 -6.02 9.99
CA LEU A 82 -0.80 -5.96 11.07
C LEU A 82 -1.44 -5.51 12.40
N SER A 83 -2.26 -4.46 12.40
CA SER A 83 -2.98 -4.00 13.60
C SER A 83 -3.96 -5.04 14.17
N LYS A 84 -4.42 -5.97 13.34
CA LYS A 84 -5.37 -7.02 13.69
C LYS A 84 -4.71 -8.35 14.04
N ASN A 85 -3.37 -8.41 14.13
CA ASN A 85 -2.61 -9.64 14.35
C ASN A 85 -2.88 -10.74 13.30
N ILE A 86 -3.22 -10.36 12.07
CA ILE A 86 -3.48 -11.33 11.00
C ILE A 86 -2.18 -11.71 10.30
N ILE A 87 -1.34 -10.72 9.99
CA ILE A 87 -0.02 -10.94 9.39
C ILE A 87 1.07 -10.62 10.41
N ASP A 88 2.16 -11.34 10.29
CA ASP A 88 3.38 -11.11 11.06
C ASP A 88 4.32 -10.19 10.28
N ASN A 89 5.25 -9.57 11.01
CA ASN A 89 6.11 -8.50 10.50
C ASN A 89 7.26 -8.99 9.62
#